data_AF-I1JL12-F1
#
_entry.id   AF-I1JL12-F1
#
_cell.length_a   1.000
_cell.length_b   1.000
_cell.length_c   1.000
_cell.angle_alpha   90.00
_cell.angle_beta   90.00
_cell.angle_gamma   90.00
#
_symmetry.space_group_name_H-M   'P 1'
#
loop_
_entity.id
_entity.type
_entity.pdbx_description
1 polymer ?
#
loop_
_entity_poly.entity_id
_entity_poly.type
_entity_poly.pdbx_seq_one_letter_code
_entity_poly.pdbx_strand_id
1 'polypeptide(L)'
;MDSRRRSKKAAMQRKLQQLRSVTNSSAVNKASIIVDATRYIEELKQKVDGLNSELGTAESSISQDELPMVTVETLERGFLINVFSERNCPGMLAAILDAFEELGLDVLDARVSCEDTFQLEAVGGESQENESIDAQVVKQAVLQAIQNMD
;
A
#
# COMPACT_ATOMS: atom_id res chain seq x y z
N MET A 1 19.73 27.51 42.27
CA MET A 1 18.66 26.60 41.82
C MET A 1 17.92 27.11 40.57
N ASP A 2 18.12 28.37 40.17
CA ASP A 2 17.34 29.03 39.11
C ASP A 2 17.64 28.58 37.69
N SER A 3 18.88 28.19 37.38
CA SER A 3 19.28 27.75 36.04
C SER A 3 18.50 26.50 35.59
N ARG A 4 18.27 25.55 36.50
CA ARG A 4 17.52 24.32 36.21
C ARG A 4 16.05 24.61 35.93
N ARG A 5 15.43 25.55 36.67
CA ARG A 5 14.04 25.99 36.44
C ARG A 5 13.89 26.71 35.10
N ARG A 6 14.83 27.59 34.74
CA ARG A 6 14.84 28.29 33.44
C ARG A 6 15.02 27.32 32.27
N SER A 7 15.93 26.36 32.38
CA SER A 7 16.15 25.32 31.36
C SER A 7 14.88 24.50 31.11
N LYS A 8 14.19 24.05 32.17
CA LYS A 8 12.91 23.33 32.05
C LYS A 8 11.83 24.17 31.36
N LYS A 9 11.73 25.47 31.68
CA LYS A 9 10.77 26.39 31.05
C LYS A 9 11.05 26.56 29.55
N ALA A 10 12.33 26.73 29.17
CA ALA A 10 12.74 26.86 27.77
C ALA A 10 12.47 25.56 26.97
N ALA A 11 12.79 24.40 27.55
CA ALA A 11 12.49 23.10 26.94
C ALA A 11 10.98 22.92 26.69
N MET A 12 10.14 23.31 27.66
CA MET A 12 8.69 23.26 27.54
C MET A 12 8.17 24.18 26.42
N GLN A 13 8.73 25.38 26.28
CA GLN A 13 8.35 26.31 25.22
C GLN A 13 8.70 25.76 23.83
N ARG A 14 9.86 25.13 23.68
CA ARG A 14 10.25 24.45 22.42
C ARG A 14 9.28 23.33 22.05
N LYS A 15 8.90 22.48 23.02
CA LYS A 15 7.92 21.40 22.80
C LYS A 15 6.56 21.94 22.37
N LEU A 16 6.09 23.04 22.97
CA LEU A 16 4.83 23.68 22.58
C LEU A 16 4.90 24.28 21.18
N GLN A 17 6.04 24.85 20.78
CA GLN A 17 6.22 25.39 19.43
C GLN A 17 6.22 24.27 18.37
N GLN A 18 6.87 23.13 18.66
CA GLN A 18 6.81 21.95 17.80
C GLN A 18 5.40 21.40 17.68
N LEU A 19 4.67 21.32 18.79
CA LEU A 19 3.28 20.86 18.78
C LEU A 19 2.41 21.77 17.89
N ARG A 20 2.53 23.10 18.04
CA ARG A 20 1.82 24.05 17.18
C ARG A 20 2.10 23.88 15.70
N SER A 21 3.36 23.67 15.32
CA SER A 21 3.72 23.49 13.91
C SER A 21 3.18 22.20 13.33
N VAL A 22 3.18 21.11 14.10
CA VAL A 22 2.67 19.80 13.64
C VAL A 22 1.15 19.81 13.53
N THR A 23 0.46 20.45 14.48
CA THR A 23 -1.01 20.46 14.53
C THR A 23 -1.62 21.69 13.85
N ASN A 24 -0.84 22.45 13.07
CA ASN A 24 -1.24 23.70 12.41
C ASN A 24 -2.00 24.69 13.34
N SER A 25 -1.63 24.74 14.62
CA SER A 25 -2.34 25.55 15.62
C SER A 25 -1.89 27.01 15.62
N SER A 26 -2.86 27.91 15.44
CA SER A 26 -2.67 29.36 15.58
C SER A 26 -2.71 29.83 17.05
N ALA A 27 -2.98 28.94 18.01
CA ALA A 27 -3.14 29.28 19.41
C ALA A 27 -1.86 29.81 20.06
N VAL A 28 -2.00 30.88 20.85
CA VAL A 28 -0.87 31.50 21.58
C VAL A 28 -0.69 30.90 22.97
N ASN A 29 -1.80 30.56 23.63
CA ASN A 29 -1.78 30.09 25.01
C ASN A 29 -1.61 28.55 25.06
N LYS A 30 -1.00 28.05 26.15
CA LYS A 30 -0.67 26.62 26.29
C LYS A 30 -1.89 25.71 26.26
N ALA A 31 -2.99 26.12 26.89
CA ALA A 31 -4.19 25.31 26.99
C ALA A 31 -4.83 25.12 25.62
N SER A 32 -4.99 26.20 24.86
CA SER A 32 -5.51 26.17 23.49
C SER A 32 -4.61 25.39 22.54
N ILE A 33 -3.27 25.49 22.64
CA ILE A 33 -2.35 24.65 21.85
C ILE A 33 -2.62 23.16 22.10
N ILE A 34 -2.82 22.78 23.36
CA ILE A 34 -3.09 21.39 23.75
C ILE A 34 -4.47 20.95 23.24
N VAL A 35 -5.50 21.80 23.36
CA VAL A 35 -6.85 21.51 22.87
C VAL A 35 -6.87 21.32 21.34
N ASP A 36 -6.21 22.22 20.60
CA ASP A 36 -6.08 22.10 19.14
C ASP A 36 -5.36 20.81 18.75
N ALA A 37 -4.32 20.43 19.50
CA ALA A 37 -3.60 19.18 19.29
C ALA A 37 -4.47 17.95 19.55
N THR A 38 -5.28 17.95 20.61
CA THR A 38 -6.23 16.86 20.88
C THR A 38 -7.23 16.71 19.74
N ARG A 39 -7.82 17.82 19.26
CA ARG A 39 -8.75 17.80 18.12
C ARG A 39 -8.09 17.24 16.86
N TYR A 40 -6.87 17.69 16.55
CA TYR A 40 -6.13 17.20 15.38
C TYR A 40 -5.89 15.69 15.44
N ILE A 41 -5.61 15.13 16.62
CA ILE A 41 -5.46 13.68 16.81
C ILE A 41 -6.79 12.96 16.58
N GLU A 42 -7.92 13.51 17.03
CA GLU A 42 -9.25 12.93 16.80
C GLU A 42 -9.61 12.93 15.31
N GLU A 43 -9.40 14.05 14.62
CA GLU A 43 -9.59 14.18 13.17
C GLU A 43 -8.72 13.19 12.39
N LEU A 44 -7.45 13.05 12.76
CA LEU A 44 -6.55 12.08 12.14
C LEU A 44 -7.01 10.64 12.36
N LYS A 45 -7.47 10.28 13.57
CA LYS A 45 -8.00 8.94 13.84
C LYS A 45 -9.23 8.65 12.97
N GLN A 46 -10.18 9.59 12.92
CA GLN A 46 -11.37 9.45 12.06
C GLN A 46 -10.99 9.31 10.58
N LYS A 47 -9.98 10.03 10.12
CA LYS A 47 -9.49 9.91 8.74
C LYS A 47 -8.85 8.54 8.47
N VAL A 48 -8.07 8.01 9.41
CA VAL A 48 -7.50 6.65 9.31
C VAL A 48 -8.61 5.60 9.29
N ASP A 49 -9.60 5.71 10.17
CA ASP A 49 -10.73 4.77 10.24
C ASP A 49 -11.59 4.84 8.96
N GLY A 50 -11.81 6.03 8.40
CA GLY A 50 -12.50 6.23 7.13
C GLY A 50 -11.75 5.60 5.96
N LEU A 51 -10.45 5.84 5.84
CA LEU A 51 -9.61 5.21 4.81
C LEU A 51 -9.55 3.69 4.97
N ASN A 52 -9.42 3.18 6.20
CA ASN A 52 -9.47 1.74 6.46
C ASN A 52 -10.83 1.13 6.14
N SER A 53 -11.92 1.89 6.30
CA SER A 53 -13.26 1.44 5.91
C SER A 53 -13.45 1.49 4.40
N GLU A 54 -12.88 2.47 3.69
CA GLU A 54 -12.90 2.55 2.22
C GLU A 54 -12.05 1.43 1.60
N LEU A 55 -10.84 1.22 2.12
CA LEU A 55 -9.99 0.08 1.77
C LEU A 55 -10.72 -1.21 2.12
N GLY A 56 -11.20 -1.34 3.35
CA GLY A 56 -11.97 -2.48 3.81
C GLY A 56 -13.28 -2.70 3.04
N THR A 57 -13.91 -1.69 2.43
CA THR A 57 -15.15 -1.87 1.63
C THR A 57 -14.83 -2.20 0.18
N ALA A 58 -13.75 -1.62 -0.38
CA ALA A 58 -13.19 -2.05 -1.65
C ALA A 58 -12.68 -3.50 -1.56
N GLU A 59 -12.11 -3.86 -0.41
CA GLU A 59 -11.57 -5.19 -0.10
C GLU A 59 -12.65 -6.16 0.41
N SER A 60 -13.71 -5.73 1.13
CA SER A 60 -14.75 -6.64 1.67
C SER A 60 -15.71 -7.23 0.63
N SER A 61 -15.64 -6.78 -0.63
CA SER A 61 -16.24 -7.56 -1.72
C SER A 61 -15.43 -8.83 -2.06
N ILE A 62 -14.25 -8.98 -1.46
CA ILE A 62 -13.35 -10.12 -1.55
C ILE A 62 -13.14 -10.62 -0.12
N SER A 63 -13.67 -11.79 0.21
CA SER A 63 -13.48 -12.43 1.51
C SER A 63 -12.01 -12.88 1.62
N GLN A 64 -11.10 -11.96 1.99
CA GLN A 64 -9.65 -12.14 1.93
C GLN A 64 -9.08 -12.64 3.25
N ASP A 65 -9.35 -13.91 3.58
CA ASP A 65 -8.57 -14.61 4.61
C ASP A 65 -7.76 -15.79 4.04
N GLU A 66 -7.84 -16.10 2.73
CA GLU A 66 -7.02 -17.20 2.14
C GLU A 66 -6.69 -17.07 0.62
N LEU A 67 -7.07 -15.97 -0.06
CA LEU A 67 -6.98 -15.90 -1.52
C LEU A 67 -5.74 -15.12 -2.00
N PRO A 68 -5.15 -15.51 -3.15
CA PRO A 68 -4.05 -14.77 -3.75
C PRO A 68 -4.47 -13.33 -4.07
N MET A 69 -3.73 -12.35 -3.55
CA MET A 69 -3.92 -10.94 -3.84
C MET A 69 -3.12 -10.60 -5.10
N VAL A 70 -3.83 -10.15 -6.15
CA VAL A 70 -3.23 -9.69 -7.40
C VAL A 70 -3.60 -8.23 -7.65
N THR A 71 -2.61 -7.36 -7.83
CA THR A 71 -2.78 -5.97 -8.26
C THR A 71 -2.06 -5.74 -9.58
N VAL A 72 -2.67 -4.92 -10.44
CA VAL A 72 -2.11 -4.55 -11.73
C VAL A 72 -2.26 -3.05 -11.91
N GLU A 73 -1.14 -2.36 -12.09
CA GLU A 73 -1.08 -0.92 -12.37
C GLU A 73 -0.65 -0.71 -13.82
N THR A 74 -1.39 0.10 -14.58
CA THR A 74 -1.00 0.48 -15.94
C THR A 74 0.14 1.51 -15.89
N LEU A 75 1.22 1.23 -16.60
CA LEU A 75 2.37 2.13 -16.78
C LEU A 75 2.34 2.79 -18.17
N GLU A 76 3.26 3.72 -18.44
CA GLU A 76 3.40 4.33 -19.78
C GLU A 76 3.69 3.29 -20.88
N ARG A 77 4.34 2.18 -20.53
CA ARG A 77 4.76 1.10 -21.44
C ARG A 77 4.54 -0.28 -20.80
N GLY A 78 3.28 -0.62 -20.55
CA GLY A 78 2.86 -1.93 -20.04
C GLY A 78 2.28 -1.89 -18.62
N PHE A 79 2.64 -2.84 -17.76
CA PHE A 79 1.99 -3.08 -16.47
C PHE A 79 2.98 -3.39 -15.35
N LEU A 80 2.70 -2.88 -14.14
CA LEU A 80 3.29 -3.39 -12.90
C LEU A 80 2.31 -4.38 -12.28
N ILE A 81 2.75 -5.61 -12.09
CA ILE A 81 1.93 -6.72 -11.62
C ILE A 81 2.50 -7.18 -10.29
N ASN A 82 1.69 -7.12 -9.24
CA ASN A 82 2.05 -7.65 -7.94
C ASN A 82 1.15 -8.83 -7.60
N VAL A 83 1.77 -9.90 -7.11
CA VAL A 83 1.10 -11.10 -6.64
C VAL A 83 1.59 -11.38 -5.23
N PHE A 84 0.67 -11.57 -4.32
CA PHE A 84 0.92 -12.08 -2.97
C PHE A 84 0.02 -13.28 -2.72
N SER A 85 0.59 -14.37 -2.21
CA SER A 85 -0.16 -15.54 -1.77
C SER A 85 0.46 -16.07 -0.48
N GLU A 86 -0.39 -16.33 0.52
CA GLU A 86 0.04 -17.01 1.75
C GLU A 86 0.45 -18.46 1.48
N ARG A 87 -0.05 -19.05 0.39
CA ARG A 87 0.32 -20.39 -0.06
C ARG A 87 1.46 -20.29 -1.08
N ASN A 88 2.51 -21.06 -0.87
CA ASN A 88 3.61 -21.23 -1.82
C ASN A 88 3.54 -22.63 -2.47
N CYS A 89 2.74 -22.75 -3.53
CA CYS A 89 2.57 -24.01 -4.25
C CYS A 89 3.69 -24.22 -5.30
N PRO A 90 4.28 -25.43 -5.40
CA PRO A 90 5.25 -25.76 -6.44
C PRO A 90 4.66 -25.50 -7.85
N GLY A 91 5.39 -24.77 -8.68
CA GLY A 91 4.96 -24.44 -10.05
C GLY A 91 4.13 -23.17 -10.19
N MET A 92 3.75 -22.50 -9.09
CA MET A 92 2.93 -21.28 -9.17
C MET A 92 3.59 -20.16 -9.98
N LEU A 93 4.91 -19.96 -9.83
CA LEU A 93 5.64 -19.00 -10.68
C LEU A 93 5.54 -19.37 -12.16
N ALA A 94 5.64 -20.66 -12.50
CA ALA A 94 5.54 -21.10 -13.89
C ALA A 94 4.14 -20.83 -14.45
N ALA A 95 3.08 -21.17 -13.71
CA ALA A 95 1.70 -20.88 -14.12
C ALA A 95 1.45 -19.37 -14.35
N ILE A 96 2.02 -18.50 -13.51
CA ILE A 96 1.90 -17.04 -13.69
C ILE A 96 2.66 -16.59 -14.95
N LEU A 97 3.85 -17.12 -15.21
CA LEU A 97 4.63 -16.78 -16.40
C LEU A 97 3.97 -17.31 -17.69
N ASP A 98 3.36 -18.49 -17.66
CA ASP A 98 2.58 -19.03 -18.77
C ASP A 98 1.41 -18.09 -19.11
N ALA A 99 0.72 -17.54 -18.08
CA ALA A 99 -0.33 -16.55 -18.29
C ALA A 99 0.19 -15.23 -18.89
N PHE A 100 1.41 -14.81 -18.58
CA PHE A 100 2.03 -13.65 -19.23
C PHE A 100 2.35 -13.92 -20.70
N GLU A 101 2.86 -15.12 -21.01
CA GLU A 101 3.14 -15.53 -22.40
C GLU A 101 1.85 -15.60 -23.23
N GLU A 102 0.77 -16.17 -22.69
CA GLU A 102 -0.54 -16.22 -23.35
C GLU A 102 -1.13 -14.83 -23.63
N LEU A 103 -0.85 -13.86 -22.75
CA LEU A 103 -1.23 -12.47 -22.96
C LEU A 103 -0.30 -11.70 -23.89
N GLY A 104 0.86 -12.26 -24.26
CA GLY A 104 1.88 -11.54 -25.01
C GLY A 104 2.51 -10.39 -24.21
N LEU A 105 2.69 -10.57 -22.90
CA LEU A 105 3.39 -9.63 -22.03
C LEU A 105 4.88 -9.99 -21.93
N ASP A 106 5.74 -9.10 -22.41
CA ASP A 106 7.18 -9.25 -22.28
C ASP A 106 7.64 -8.84 -20.88
N VAL A 107 8.10 -9.78 -20.04
CA VAL A 107 8.58 -9.44 -18.69
C VAL A 107 9.92 -8.70 -18.77
N LEU A 108 9.91 -7.41 -18.44
CA LEU A 108 11.08 -6.52 -18.48
C LEU A 108 11.92 -6.57 -17.20
N ASP A 109 11.24 -6.69 -16.05
CA ASP A 109 11.85 -6.88 -14.74
C ASP A 109 10.96 -7.79 -13.90
N ALA A 110 11.55 -8.59 -13.02
CA ALA A 110 10.81 -9.42 -12.09
C ALA A 110 11.60 -9.71 -10.81
N ARG A 111 10.90 -9.67 -9.68
CA ARG A 111 11.41 -10.03 -8.36
C ARG A 111 10.48 -11.04 -7.74
N VAL A 112 11.05 -12.10 -7.18
CA VAL A 112 10.29 -13.16 -6.54
C VAL A 112 10.86 -13.49 -5.16
N SER A 113 9.99 -13.72 -4.19
CA SER A 113 10.30 -14.22 -2.85
C SER A 113 9.41 -15.41 -2.52
N CYS A 114 10.01 -16.47 -1.99
CA CYS A 114 9.37 -17.78 -1.80
C CYS A 114 9.79 -18.45 -0.47
N GLU A 115 9.97 -17.70 0.62
CA GLU A 115 10.37 -18.28 1.92
C GLU A 115 9.18 -18.96 2.62
N ASP A 116 8.27 -18.18 3.20
CA ASP A 116 7.04 -18.68 3.82
C ASP A 116 5.79 -18.38 2.98
N THR A 117 5.85 -17.30 2.20
CA THR A 117 4.79 -16.82 1.31
C THR A 117 5.35 -16.71 -0.10
N PHE A 118 4.46 -16.70 -1.09
CA PHE A 118 4.85 -16.33 -2.44
C PHE A 118 4.58 -14.86 -2.70
N GLN A 119 5.60 -14.16 -3.19
CA GLN A 119 5.51 -12.77 -3.61
C GLN A 119 6.20 -12.63 -4.96
N LEU A 120 5.49 -12.05 -5.93
CA LEU A 120 6.02 -11.71 -7.24
C LEU A 120 5.70 -10.25 -7.53
N GLU A 121 6.71 -9.51 -7.95
CA GLU A 121 6.60 -8.21 -8.59
C GLU A 121 7.15 -8.36 -10.00
N ALA A 122 6.35 -8.07 -11.02
CA ALA A 122 6.76 -8.16 -12.42
C ALA A 122 6.37 -6.90 -13.18
N VAL A 123 7.27 -6.40 -14.02
CA VAL A 123 7.01 -5.32 -14.97
C VAL A 123 6.84 -5.94 -16.34
N GLY A 124 5.62 -6.02 -16.84
CA GLY A 124 5.31 -6.46 -18.19
C GLY A 124 5.36 -5.28 -19.17
N GLY A 125 6.08 -5.42 -20.27
CA GLY A 125 6.01 -4.54 -21.42
C GLY A 125 4.93 -5.00 -22.39
N GLU A 126 4.19 -4.05 -22.95
CA GLU A 126 3.26 -4.34 -24.04
C GLU A 126 4.06 -4.47 -25.34
N SER A 127 3.99 -5.62 -26.00
CA SER A 127 4.55 -5.77 -27.34
C SER A 127 3.75 -4.86 -28.30
N GLN A 128 4.43 -4.03 -29.09
CA GLN A 128 3.83 -3.00 -29.97
C GLN A 128 2.80 -3.52 -31.00
N GLU A 129 2.61 -4.84 -31.10
CA GLU A 129 1.76 -5.49 -32.10
C GLU A 129 0.40 -5.93 -31.55
N ASN A 130 0.16 -5.88 -30.23
CA ASN A 130 -1.09 -6.31 -29.62
C ASN A 130 -2.04 -5.13 -29.31
N GLU A 131 -3.32 -5.35 -29.56
CA GLU A 131 -4.40 -4.43 -29.14
C GLU A 131 -4.26 -4.15 -27.64
N SER A 132 -4.42 -2.88 -27.26
CA SER A 132 -4.20 -2.40 -25.89
C SER A 132 -4.78 -3.34 -24.84
N ILE A 133 -3.93 -4.07 -24.11
CA ILE A 133 -4.38 -5.03 -23.11
C ILE A 133 -4.95 -4.24 -21.92
N ASP A 134 -6.12 -4.63 -21.41
CA ASP A 134 -6.67 -4.00 -20.20
C ASP A 134 -5.99 -4.59 -18.95
N ALA A 135 -5.59 -3.73 -18.00
CA ALA A 135 -5.04 -4.14 -16.71
C ALA A 135 -5.97 -5.13 -15.98
N GLN A 136 -7.28 -5.00 -16.17
CA GLN A 136 -8.25 -5.95 -15.60
C GLN A 136 -8.14 -7.34 -16.23
N VAL A 137 -7.86 -7.44 -17.53
CA VAL A 137 -7.64 -8.73 -18.22
C VAL A 137 -6.37 -9.39 -17.69
N VAL A 138 -5.28 -8.63 -17.53
CA VAL A 138 -4.04 -9.11 -16.91
C VAL A 138 -4.30 -9.64 -15.50
N LYS A 139 -5.01 -8.87 -14.68
CA LYS A 139 -5.35 -9.26 -13.31
C LYS A 139 -6.13 -10.58 -13.27
N GLN A 140 -7.13 -10.73 -14.14
CA GLN A 140 -7.94 -11.96 -14.19
C GLN A 140 -7.14 -13.16 -14.66
N ALA A 141 -6.29 -13.03 -15.68
CA ALA A 141 -5.46 -14.13 -16.17
C ALA A 141 -4.52 -14.66 -15.08
N VAL A 142 -3.87 -13.76 -14.32
CA VAL A 142 -2.98 -14.14 -13.22
C VAL A 142 -3.76 -14.81 -12.08
N LEU A 143 -4.93 -14.28 -11.72
CA LEU A 143 -5.80 -14.90 -10.71
C LEU A 143 -6.24 -16.31 -11.12
N GLN A 144 -6.63 -16.49 -12.39
CA GLN A 144 -7.00 -17.80 -12.92
C GLN A 144 -5.82 -18.77 -12.93
N ALA A 145 -4.63 -18.31 -13.30
CA ALA A 145 -3.42 -19.12 -13.27
C ALA A 145 -3.12 -19.65 -11.87
N ILE A 146 -3.32 -18.84 -10.82
CA ILE A 146 -3.12 -19.27 -9.44
C ILE A 146 -4.25 -20.17 -8.95
N GLN A 147 -5.51 -19.87 -9.29
CA GLN A 147 -6.68 -20.68 -8.89
C GLN A 147 -6.69 -22.07 -9.51
N ASN A 148 -6.13 -22.24 -10.71
CA ASN A 148 -6.02 -23.54 -11.39
C ASN A 148 -4.93 -24.45 -10.77
N MET A 149 -4.18 -23.97 -9.77
CA MET A 149 -3.12 -24.72 -9.09
C MET A 149 -3.60 -25.48 -7.83
N ASP A 150 -4.81 -25.19 -7.34
CA ASP A 150 -5.46 -25.93 -6.24
C ASP A 150 -6.23 -27.16 -6.77
#